data_AF-A0A950BA68-F1
#
_entry.id   AF-A0A950BA68-F1
#
_cell.length_a   1.000
_cell.length_b   1.000
_cell.length_c   1.000
_cell.angle_alpha   90.00
_cell.angle_beta   90.00
_cell.angle_gamma   90.00
#
_symmetry.space_group_name_H-M   'P 1'
#
loop_
_entity.id
_entity.type
_entity.pdbx_description
1 polymer ?
#
loop_
_entity_poly.entity_id
_entity_poly.type
_entity_poly.pdbx_seq_one_letter_code
_entity_poly.pdbx_strand_id
1 'polypeptide(L)'
;SAGTPHVFCGDTLFACGCGRLFEGTPAQMLDSLDALAGLPGNTHVHCAHEYTLSNIRFALVCDPDNADLRDWSREAAALRERGAPTLPTTIAHERAVNPFLRAGDAAVQAALAEALHETVPDRLAAFAMMREWKNRFR
;
A
#
# COMPACT_ATOMS: atom_id res chain seq x y z
N SER A 1 6.59 -4.62 30.58
CA SER A 1 5.84 -4.92 29.34
C SER A 1 6.80 -4.82 28.17
N ALA A 2 6.62 -5.61 27.12
CA ALA A 2 7.33 -5.34 25.87
C ALA A 2 6.76 -4.03 25.28
N GLY A 3 7.62 -3.09 24.87
CA GLY A 3 7.20 -1.84 24.28
C GLY A 3 6.48 -2.03 22.94
N THR A 4 5.74 -1.02 22.48
CA THR A 4 5.15 -1.01 21.14
C THR A 4 6.27 -1.13 20.10
N PRO A 5 6.22 -2.08 19.15
CA PRO A 5 7.24 -2.21 18.13
C PRO A 5 7.17 -1.09 17.09
N HIS A 6 8.33 -0.73 16.53
CA HIS A 6 8.46 0.30 15.49
C HIS A 6 9.31 -0.23 14.34
N VAL A 7 8.95 0.10 13.10
CA VAL A 7 9.75 -0.17 11.92
C VAL A 7 9.98 1.10 11.12
N PHE A 8 11.24 1.36 10.76
CA PHE A 8 11.65 2.45 9.87
C PHE A 8 11.98 1.85 8.51
N CYS A 9 11.05 1.97 7.57
CA CYS A 9 11.07 1.21 6.31
C CYS A 9 11.54 2.01 5.09
N GLY A 10 12.01 3.25 5.32
CA GLY A 10 12.54 4.12 4.27
C GLY A 10 11.53 4.31 3.14
N ASP A 11 11.93 3.92 1.93
CA ASP A 11 11.13 4.01 0.71
C ASP A 11 10.56 2.67 0.25
N THR A 12 10.66 1.61 1.06
CA THR A 12 10.14 0.27 0.69
C THR A 12 8.62 0.22 0.81
N LEU A 13 8.10 0.49 2.01
CA LEU A 13 6.67 0.56 2.32
C LEU A 13 6.30 2.01 2.61
N PHE A 14 5.22 2.49 2.01
CA PHE A 14 4.60 3.77 2.35
C PHE A 14 3.17 3.52 2.82
N ALA A 15 2.58 4.49 3.51
CA ALA A 15 1.14 4.42 3.77
C ALA A 15 0.36 4.30 2.45
N CYS A 16 -0.42 3.22 2.31
CA CYS A 16 -1.19 2.85 1.12
C CYS A 16 -0.35 2.66 -0.16
N GLY A 17 0.97 2.52 -0.08
CA GLY A 17 1.84 2.38 -1.25
C GLY A 17 3.12 1.61 -1.01
N CYS A 18 3.95 1.51 -2.04
CA CYS A 18 5.33 1.02 -1.95
C CYS A 18 6.28 1.87 -2.80
N GLY A 19 7.57 1.66 -2.61
CA GLY A 19 8.64 2.27 -3.39
C GLY A 19 8.52 2.05 -4.90
N ARG A 20 9.19 2.92 -5.66
CA ARG A 20 9.48 2.65 -7.08
C ARG A 20 10.62 1.64 -7.18
N LEU A 21 10.58 0.81 -8.21
CA LEU A 21 11.67 -0.10 -8.55
C LEU A 21 12.68 0.66 -9.40
N PHE A 22 13.61 1.36 -8.76
CA PHE A 22 14.77 1.93 -9.45
C PHE A 22 15.85 0.88 -9.69
N GLU A 23 16.04 0.01 -8.70
CA GLU A 23 16.90 -1.16 -8.71
C GLU A 23 16.09 -2.34 -8.15
N GLY A 24 16.40 -3.55 -8.59
CA GLY A 24 15.72 -4.78 -8.18
C GLY A 24 14.47 -5.15 -9.00
N THR A 25 13.89 -6.30 -8.69
CA THR A 25 12.77 -6.90 -9.42
C THR A 25 11.44 -6.77 -8.66
N PRO A 26 10.28 -6.90 -9.35
CA PRO A 26 8.99 -6.95 -8.68
C PRO A 26 8.91 -8.04 -7.60
N ALA A 27 9.51 -9.20 -7.84
CA ALA A 27 9.56 -10.30 -6.87
C ALA A 27 10.34 -9.90 -5.60
N GLN A 28 11.51 -9.26 -5.74
CA GLN A 28 12.30 -8.81 -4.60
C GLN A 28 11.57 -7.77 -3.74
N MET A 29 10.85 -6.84 -4.36
CA MET A 29 10.04 -5.87 -3.63
C MET A 29 8.84 -6.55 -2.96
N LEU A 30 8.17 -7.49 -3.64
CA LEU A 30 7.07 -8.25 -3.05
C LEU A 30 7.54 -9.05 -1.82
N ASP A 31 8.69 -9.73 -1.91
CA ASP A 31 9.30 -10.44 -0.78
C ASP A 31 9.64 -9.50 0.38
N SER A 32 10.15 -8.29 0.07
CA SER A 32 10.45 -7.26 1.07
C SER A 32 9.18 -6.77 1.77
N LEU A 33 8.10 -6.59 1.01
CA LEU A 33 6.79 -6.22 1.54
C LEU A 33 6.20 -7.35 2.36
N ASP A 34 6.40 -8.61 1.99
CA ASP A 34 5.97 -9.77 2.78
C ASP A 34 6.69 -9.86 4.12
N ALA A 35 8.00 -9.59 4.15
CA ALA A 35 8.75 -9.54 5.39
C ALA A 35 8.22 -8.44 6.33
N LEU A 36 7.94 -7.24 5.80
CA LEU A 36 7.34 -6.14 6.57
C LEU A 36 5.92 -6.49 7.02
N ALA A 37 5.11 -7.01 6.09
CA ALA A 37 3.75 -7.46 6.35
C ALA A 37 3.70 -8.72 7.22
N GLY A 38 4.83 -9.33 7.61
CA GLY A 38 4.91 -10.41 8.60
C GLY A 38 5.07 -9.93 10.05
N LEU A 39 5.37 -8.64 10.26
CA LEU A 39 5.57 -8.06 11.59
C LEU A 39 4.28 -8.05 12.44
N PRO A 40 4.38 -7.87 13.78
CA PRO A 40 3.21 -7.73 14.64
C PRO A 40 2.29 -6.61 14.17
N GLY A 41 0.97 -6.82 14.20
CA GLY A 41 0.00 -5.87 13.65
C GLY A 41 0.03 -4.48 14.31
N ASN A 42 0.41 -4.40 15.58
CA ASN A 42 0.58 -3.15 16.33
C ASN A 42 1.92 -2.44 16.07
N THR A 43 2.76 -2.95 15.15
CA THR A 43 4.02 -2.29 14.79
C THR A 43 3.74 -0.99 14.08
N HIS A 44 4.28 0.12 14.60
CA HIS A 44 4.19 1.42 13.95
C HIS A 44 5.09 1.49 12.72
N VAL A 45 4.54 1.91 11.59
CA VAL A 45 5.25 2.03 10.31
C VAL A 45 5.68 3.48 10.11
N HIS A 46 7.00 3.69 10.07
CA HIS A 46 7.62 4.98 9.79
C HIS A 46 8.28 4.94 8.41
N CYS A 47 7.62 5.52 7.41
CA CYS A 47 8.16 5.69 6.06
C CYS A 47 8.72 7.10 5.85
N ALA A 48 9.58 7.29 4.85
CA ALA A 48 10.34 8.53 4.72
C ALA A 48 9.54 9.71 4.10
N HIS A 49 8.35 9.47 3.55
CA HIS A 49 7.63 10.46 2.75
C HIS A 49 6.12 10.51 3.04
N GLU A 50 5.56 11.72 3.04
CA GLU A 50 4.12 12.00 3.20
C GLU A 50 3.40 11.90 1.83
N TYR A 51 3.37 10.69 1.26
CA TYR A 51 2.71 10.39 -0.01
C TYR A 51 1.29 9.83 0.13
N THR A 52 0.78 9.72 1.35
CA THR A 52 -0.45 8.99 1.71
C THR A 52 -1.65 9.36 0.85
N LEU A 53 -1.97 10.65 0.68
CA LEU A 53 -3.12 11.04 -0.15
C LEU A 53 -2.97 10.66 -1.62
N SER A 54 -1.76 10.80 -2.19
CA SER A 54 -1.52 10.36 -3.57
C SER A 54 -1.60 8.84 -3.71
N ASN A 55 -1.15 8.11 -2.71
CA ASN A 55 -1.24 6.66 -2.66
C ASN A 55 -2.69 6.19 -2.52
N ILE A 56 -3.49 6.83 -1.66
CA ILE A 56 -4.91 6.53 -1.47
C ILE A 56 -5.70 6.70 -2.78
N ARG A 57 -5.42 7.76 -3.56
CA ARG A 57 -6.08 7.94 -4.86
C ARG A 57 -5.87 6.75 -5.79
N PHE A 58 -4.65 6.24 -5.86
CA PHE A 58 -4.35 5.03 -6.64
C PHE A 58 -4.99 3.79 -6.00
N ALA A 59 -4.89 3.64 -4.68
CA ALA A 59 -5.45 2.51 -3.96
C ALA A 59 -6.96 2.37 -4.16
N LEU A 60 -7.71 3.49 -4.19
CA LEU A 60 -9.16 3.47 -4.43
C LEU A 60 -9.54 3.02 -5.84
N VAL A 61 -8.61 3.07 -6.79
CA VAL A 61 -8.83 2.51 -8.13
C VAL A 61 -8.53 1.00 -8.13
N CYS A 62 -7.52 0.57 -7.37
CA CYS A 62 -7.15 -0.85 -7.27
C CYS A 62 -8.03 -1.68 -6.33
N ASP A 63 -8.67 -1.06 -5.34
CA ASP A 63 -9.51 -1.73 -4.34
C ASP A 63 -10.76 -0.88 -4.04
N PRO A 64 -11.63 -0.65 -5.05
CA PRO A 64 -12.68 0.36 -4.98
C PRO A 64 -13.72 0.07 -3.89
N ASP A 65 -13.98 -1.19 -3.55
CA ASP A 65 -15.02 -1.55 -2.59
C ASP A 65 -14.51 -1.72 -1.15
N ASN A 66 -13.24 -1.40 -0.90
CA ASN A 66 -12.64 -1.48 0.43
C ASN A 66 -13.12 -0.34 1.34
N ALA A 67 -13.99 -0.68 2.30
CA ALA A 67 -14.54 0.25 3.27
C ALA A 67 -13.45 0.89 4.16
N ASP A 68 -12.48 0.11 4.64
CA ASP A 68 -11.38 0.61 5.48
C ASP A 68 -10.56 1.66 4.74
N LEU A 69 -10.27 1.44 3.45
CA LEU A 69 -9.56 2.39 2.61
C LEU A 69 -10.37 3.66 2.35
N ARG A 70 -11.68 3.55 2.14
CA ARG A 70 -12.58 4.71 1.96
C ARG A 70 -12.68 5.55 3.24
N ASP A 71 -12.70 4.90 4.39
CA ASP A 71 -12.75 5.56 5.69
C ASP A 71 -11.42 6.26 5.97
N TRP A 72 -10.32 5.56 5.73
CA TRP A 72 -8.98 6.14 5.82
C TRP A 72 -8.77 7.31 4.86
N SER A 73 -9.32 7.25 3.64
CA SER A 73 -9.28 8.38 2.69
C SER A 73 -9.83 9.67 3.29
N ARG A 74 -10.97 9.59 4.00
CA ARG A 74 -11.59 10.75 4.64
C ARG A 74 -10.76 11.25 5.82
N GLU A 75 -10.26 10.33 6.65
CA GLU A 75 -9.43 10.69 7.80
C GLU A 75 -8.09 11.32 7.39
N ALA A 76 -7.39 10.71 6.43
CA ALA A 76 -6.14 11.21 5.89
C ALA A 76 -6.32 12.60 5.25
N ALA A 77 -7.41 12.84 4.52
CA ALA A 77 -7.73 14.15 3.97
C ALA A 77 -7.89 15.19 5.09
N ALA A 78 -8.70 14.89 6.10
CA ALA A 78 -8.90 15.78 7.25
C ALA A 78 -7.60 16.03 8.03
N LEU A 79 -6.71 15.04 8.15
CA LEU A 79 -5.38 15.19 8.77
C LEU A 79 -4.53 16.19 7.99
N ARG A 80 -4.44 16.03 6.67
CA ARG A 80 -3.63 16.91 5.83
C ARG A 80 -4.20 18.33 5.73
N GLU A 81 -5.53 18.48 5.70
CA GLU A 81 -6.20 19.79 5.70
C GLU A 81 -5.85 20.64 6.93
N ARG A 82 -5.67 20.00 8.10
CA ARG A 82 -5.23 20.67 9.33
C ARG A 82 -3.71 20.73 9.52
N GLY A 83 -2.93 20.36 8.49
CA GLY A 83 -1.47 20.35 8.54
C GLY A 83 -0.84 19.22 9.37
N ALA A 84 -1.61 18.24 9.82
CA ALA A 84 -1.09 17.09 10.56
C ALA A 84 -0.52 16.00 9.61
N PRO A 85 0.50 15.25 10.04
CA PRO A 85 0.99 14.10 9.29
C PRO A 85 -0.02 12.94 9.33
N THR A 86 0.06 12.04 8.36
CA THR A 86 -0.72 10.78 8.34
C THR A 86 0.08 9.58 8.87
N LEU A 87 1.30 9.85 9.34
CA LEU A 87 2.26 8.87 9.83
C LEU A 87 2.50 9.06 11.34
N PRO A 88 2.89 7.98 12.05
CA PRO A 88 3.00 6.61 11.57
C PRO A 88 1.64 5.94 11.38
N THR A 89 1.56 4.97 10.46
CA THR A 89 0.47 3.98 10.43
C THR A 89 0.87 2.74 11.23
N THR A 90 0.13 1.63 11.09
CA THR A 90 0.50 0.33 11.66
C THR A 90 0.52 -0.78 10.61
N ILE A 91 1.20 -1.89 10.87
CA ILE A 91 1.19 -3.05 9.96
C ILE A 91 -0.22 -3.60 9.78
N ALA A 92 -1.05 -3.64 10.83
CA ALA A 92 -2.45 -4.04 10.72
C ALA A 92 -3.23 -3.10 9.80
N HIS A 93 -3.02 -1.79 9.93
CA HIS A 93 -3.63 -0.79 9.05
C HIS A 93 -3.20 -0.99 7.59
N GLU A 94 -1.89 -1.09 7.31
CA GLU A 94 -1.41 -1.26 5.93
C GLU A 94 -1.92 -2.56 5.29
N ARG A 95 -2.02 -3.66 6.03
CA ARG A 95 -2.62 -4.90 5.49
C ARG A 95 -4.09 -4.71 5.08
N ALA A 96 -4.82 -3.82 5.76
CA ALA A 96 -6.22 -3.54 5.46
C ALA A 96 -6.40 -2.61 4.25
N VAL A 97 -5.50 -1.62 4.06
CA VAL A 97 -5.74 -0.53 3.08
C VAL A 97 -4.74 -0.45 1.93
N ASN A 98 -3.58 -1.11 2.03
CA ASN A 98 -2.52 -0.98 1.03
C ASN A 98 -2.69 -2.03 -0.09
N PRO A 99 -2.97 -1.61 -1.33
CA PRO A 99 -3.25 -2.54 -2.43
C PRO A 99 -2.05 -3.43 -2.76
N PHE A 100 -0.82 -2.96 -2.52
CA PHE A 100 0.39 -3.76 -2.76
C PHE A 100 0.54 -4.93 -1.78
N LEU A 101 0.10 -4.76 -0.53
CA LEU A 101 0.06 -5.86 0.44
C LEU A 101 -1.11 -6.82 0.16
N ARG A 102 -2.15 -6.31 -0.52
CA ARG A 102 -3.38 -7.01 -0.89
C ARG A 102 -3.38 -7.54 -2.33
N ALA A 103 -2.21 -7.61 -2.98
CA ALA A 103 -2.09 -8.06 -4.38
C ALA A 103 -2.59 -9.51 -4.63
N GLY A 104 -2.75 -10.31 -3.56
CA GLY A 104 -3.31 -11.66 -3.63
C GLY A 104 -4.83 -11.72 -3.52
N ASP A 105 -5.48 -10.60 -3.18
CA ASP A 105 -6.92 -10.56 -2.94
C ASP A 105 -7.69 -10.55 -4.26
N ALA A 106 -8.71 -11.40 -4.37
CA ALA A 106 -9.49 -11.54 -5.58
C ALA A 106 -10.15 -10.23 -6.05
N ALA A 107 -10.57 -9.37 -5.11
CA ALA A 107 -11.15 -8.07 -5.42
C ALA A 107 -10.13 -7.14 -6.11
N VAL A 108 -8.89 -7.09 -5.60
CA VAL A 108 -7.81 -6.28 -6.18
C VAL A 108 -7.44 -6.80 -7.57
N GLN A 109 -7.33 -8.13 -7.72
CA GLN A 109 -7.01 -8.75 -9.00
C GLN A 109 -8.11 -8.53 -10.05
N ALA A 110 -9.38 -8.59 -9.65
CA ALA A 110 -10.52 -8.32 -10.54
C ALA A 110 -10.54 -6.85 -10.99
N ALA A 111 -10.37 -5.91 -10.06
CA ALA A 111 -10.29 -4.49 -10.39
C ALA A 111 -9.11 -4.18 -11.33
N LEU A 112 -7.96 -4.83 -11.13
CA LEU A 112 -6.82 -4.71 -12.04
C LEU A 112 -7.11 -5.26 -13.45
N ALA A 113 -7.70 -6.45 -13.51
CA ALA A 113 -8.03 -7.10 -14.78
C ALA A 113 -9.01 -6.25 -15.59
N GLU A 114 -10.02 -5.69 -14.92
CA GLU A 114 -11.00 -4.79 -15.54
C GLU A 114 -10.34 -3.49 -16.03
N ALA A 115 -9.58 -2.81 -15.15
CA ALA A 115 -9.02 -1.51 -15.46
C ALA A 115 -7.92 -1.54 -16.54
N LEU A 116 -7.19 -2.64 -16.65
CA LEU A 116 -6.10 -2.81 -17.61
C LEU A 116 -6.49 -3.61 -18.85
N HIS A 117 -7.68 -4.23 -18.86
CA HIS A 117 -8.12 -5.16 -19.90
C HIS A 117 -7.14 -6.32 -20.13
N GLU A 118 -6.57 -6.85 -19.03
CA GLU A 118 -5.52 -7.87 -19.04
C GLU A 118 -5.86 -9.00 -18.06
N THR A 119 -5.31 -10.19 -18.28
CA THR A 119 -5.44 -11.29 -17.32
C THR A 119 -4.46 -11.14 -16.16
N VAL A 120 -4.92 -11.38 -14.93
CA VAL A 120 -4.08 -11.36 -13.72
C VAL A 120 -3.93 -12.80 -13.20
N PRO A 121 -2.88 -13.55 -13.61
CA PRO A 121 -2.78 -14.98 -13.33
C PRO A 121 -2.43 -15.31 -11.88
N ASP A 122 -1.68 -14.42 -11.20
CA ASP A 122 -1.22 -14.62 -9.83
C ASP A 122 -0.91 -13.30 -9.13
N ARG A 123 -0.52 -13.41 -7.86
CA ARG A 123 -0.17 -12.30 -6.97
C ARG A 123 1.05 -11.50 -7.45
N LEU A 124 2.05 -12.15 -8.03
CA LEU A 124 3.26 -11.48 -8.50
C LEU A 124 2.95 -10.64 -9.74
N ALA A 125 2.14 -11.18 -10.66
CA ALA A 125 1.63 -10.46 -11.81
C ALA A 125 0.78 -9.26 -11.37
N ALA A 126 -0.15 -9.45 -10.43
CA ALA A 126 -0.95 -8.36 -9.87
C ALA A 126 -0.07 -7.24 -9.28
N PHE A 127 0.94 -7.61 -8.48
CA PHE A 127 1.90 -6.66 -7.91
C PHE A 127 2.67 -5.90 -8.99
N ALA A 128 3.24 -6.61 -9.97
CA ALA A 128 4.02 -6.01 -11.05
C ALA A 128 3.18 -5.05 -11.91
N MET A 129 1.95 -5.46 -12.25
CA MET A 129 1.00 -4.64 -13.01
C MET A 129 0.60 -3.38 -12.23
N MET A 130 0.24 -3.51 -10.95
CA MET A 130 -0.04 -2.35 -10.09
C MET A 130 1.15 -1.40 -10.01
N ARG A 131 2.35 -1.95 -9.86
CA ARG A 131 3.56 -1.15 -9.69
C ARG A 131 3.84 -0.33 -10.94
N GLU A 132 3.72 -0.94 -12.10
CA GLU A 132 3.90 -0.27 -13.39
C GLU A 132 2.78 0.73 -13.68
N TRP A 133 1.54 0.39 -13.34
CA TRP A 133 0.42 1.31 -13.50
C TRP A 133 0.58 2.57 -12.63
N LYS A 134 0.95 2.39 -11.35
CA LYS A 134 1.19 3.52 -10.43
C LYS A 134 2.31 4.45 -10.90
N ASN A 135 3.29 3.97 -11.69
CA ASN A 135 4.35 4.81 -12.25
C ASN A 135 3.82 5.83 -13.26
N ARG A 136 2.68 5.53 -13.91
CA ARG A 136 2.05 6.35 -14.94
C ARG A 136 0.75 7.02 -14.48
N PHE A 137 0.24 6.62 -13.32
CA PHE A 137 -0.98 7.14 -12.71
C PHE A 137 -0.81 8.61 -12.29
N ARG A 138 -1.79 9.45 -12.64
CA ARG A 138 -1.80 10.89 -12.37
C ARG A 138 -2.99 11.27 -11.51
#